data_AF-A0A970VIJ4-F1
#
_entry.id   AF-A0A970VIJ4-F1
#
_cell.length_a   1.000
_cell.length_b   1.000
_cell.length_c   1.000
_cell.angle_alpha   90.00
_cell.angle_beta   90.00
_cell.angle_gamma   90.00
#
_symmetry.space_group_name_H-M   'P 1'
#
loop_
_entity.id
_entity.type
_entity.pdbx_description
1 polymer ?
#
loop_
_entity_poly.entity_id
_entity_poly.type
_entity_poly.pdbx_seq_one_letter_code
_entity_poly.pdbx_strand_id
1 'polypeptide(L)' 'MTRFLKYAVEHDRKIRMMLMLEGVMLQKTVRVIEYDDQNVTLLIGAKKIPETIPMGDILSCDYARGDHGEE' A
#
# COMPACT_ATOMS: atom_id res chain seq x y z
N MET A 1 2.20 7.55 -7.10
CA MET A 1 1.29 6.75 -6.28
C MET A 1 0.62 5.64 -7.09
N THR A 2 -0.29 6.00 -8.00
CA THR A 2 -1.18 5.07 -8.71
C THR A 2 -0.46 3.93 -9.44
N ARG A 3 0.71 4.19 -10.04
CA ARG A 3 1.54 3.15 -10.66
C ARG A 3 1.89 2.00 -9.70
N PHE A 4 2.26 2.30 -8.45
CA PHE A 4 2.62 1.28 -7.46
C PHE A 4 1.39 0.52 -6.95
N LEU A 5 0.25 1.20 -6.79
CA LEU A 5 -1.01 0.56 -6.41
C LEU A 5 -1.49 -0.40 -7.49
N LYS A 6 -1.48 0.06 -8.75
CA LYS A 6 -1.78 -0.75 -9.93
C LYS A 6 -0.89 -1.98 -9.99
N TYR A 7 0.44 -1.79 -9.91
CA TYR A 7 1.41 -2.88 -9.88
C TYR A 7 1.12 -3.89 -8.74
N ALA A 8 0.88 -3.40 -7.53
CA ALA A 8 0.64 -4.26 -6.37
C ALA A 8 -0.60 -5.14 -6.56
N VAL A 9 -1.68 -4.60 -7.12
CA VAL A 9 -2.93 -5.33 -7.39
C VAL A 9 -2.76 -6.30 -8.56
N GLU A 10 -2.22 -5.84 -9.70
CA GLU A 10 -2.11 -6.65 -10.92
C GLU A 10 -1.15 -7.83 -10.76
N HIS A 11 -0.06 -7.66 -10.01
CA HIS A 11 0.98 -8.69 -9.84
C HIS A 11 0.93 -9.40 -8.50
N ASP A 12 -0.07 -9.09 -7.66
CA ASP A 12 -0.20 -9.61 -6.30
C ASP A 12 1.04 -9.41 -5.41
N ARG A 13 1.67 -8.24 -5.54
CA ARG A 13 2.94 -7.91 -4.87
C ARG A 13 2.72 -7.02 -3.66
N LYS A 14 3.57 -7.24 -2.66
CA LYS A 14 3.67 -6.33 -1.51
C LYS A 14 4.50 -5.11 -1.91
N ILE A 15 4.09 -3.95 -1.43
CA ILE A 15 4.82 -2.68 -1.59
C ILE A 15 5.05 -2.04 -0.22
N ARG A 16 6.04 -1.15 -0.12
CA ARG A 16 6.18 -0.33 1.10
C ARG A 16 5.39 0.95 0.92
N MET A 17 4.71 1.35 1.98
CA MET A 17 3.97 2.60 2.07
C MET A 17 4.40 3.38 3.29
N MET A 18 4.52 4.70 3.10
CA MET A 18 4.50 5.68 4.19
C MET A 18 3.06 6.12 4.40
N LEU A 19 2.53 5.88 5.59
CA LEU A 19 1.14 6.15 5.96
C LEU A 19 1.09 7.21 7.05
N MET A 20 0.05 8.05 7.03
CA MET A 20 -0.35 8.92 8.12
C MET A 20 -1.59 8.31 8.78
N LEU A 21 -1.41 7.60 9.90
CA LEU A 21 -2.51 6.99 10.64
C LEU A 21 -2.64 7.65 12.00
N GLU A 22 -3.82 8.19 12.30
CA GLU A 22 -4.10 8.86 13.59
C GLU A 22 -3.07 9.96 13.94
N GLY A 23 -2.56 10.67 12.93
CA GLY A 23 -1.55 11.70 13.09
C GLY A 23 -0.12 11.18 13.29
N VAL A 24 0.10 9.87 13.18
CA VAL A 24 1.42 9.23 13.29
C VAL A 24 1.88 8.76 11.91
N MET A 25 3.11 9.14 11.55
CA MET A 25 3.75 8.67 10.33
C MET A 25 4.36 7.28 10.53
N LEU A 26 3.98 6.31 9.71
CA LEU A 26 4.40 4.91 9.82
C LEU A 26 4.85 4.36 8.46
N GLN A 27 5.95 3.60 8.45
CA GLN A 27 6.35 2.82 7.28
C GLN A 27 5.87 1.37 7.43
N LYS A 28 5.14 0.85 6.45
CA LYS A 28 4.63 -0.53 6.44
C LYS A 28 4.84 -1.20 5.09
N THR A 29 5.20 -2.47 5.11
CA THR A 29 5.06 -3.34 3.93
C THR A 29 3.64 -3.90 3.92
N VAL A 30 2.88 -3.62 2.87
CA VAL A 30 1.46 -3.93 2.77
C VAL A 30 1.15 -4.68 1.48
N ARG A 31 0.03 -5.39 1.44
CA ARG A 31 -0.58 -5.90 0.20
C ARG A 31 -1.80 -5.04 -0.11
N VAL A 32 -1.89 -4.53 -1.32
CA VAL A 32 -3.07 -3.78 -1.78
C VAL A 32 -4.11 -4.78 -2.27
N ILE A 33 -5.35 -4.66 -1.80
CA ILE A 33 -6.47 -5.49 -2.25
C ILE A 33 -7.17 -4.79 -3.41
N GLU A 34 -7.53 -3.53 -3.20
CA GLU A 34 -8.25 -2.69 -4.17
C GLU A 34 -8.02 -1.22 -3.83
N TYR A 35 -8.27 -0.34 -4.79
CA TYR A 35 -8.26 1.09 -4.60
C TYR A 35 -9.17 1.79 -5.60
N ASP A 36 -9.65 2.96 -5.22
CA ASP A 36 -10.33 3.91 -6.09
C ASP A 36 -9.65 5.29 -5.95
N ASP A 37 -10.31 6.34 -6.43
CA ASP A 37 -9.77 7.71 -6.36
C ASP A 37 -9.70 8.28 -4.93
N GLN A 38 -10.46 7.71 -4.00
CA GLN A 38 -10.63 8.23 -2.64
C GLN A 38 -9.99 7.34 -1.58
N ASN A 39 -9.98 6.03 -1.78
CA ASN A 39 -9.65 5.04 -0.75
C ASN A 39 -8.75 3.93 -1.29
N VAL A 40 -8.03 3.29 -0.36
CA VAL A 40 -7.22 2.09 -0.61
C VAL A 40 -7.51 1.07 0.48
N THR A 41 -7.81 -0.16 0.09
CA THR A 41 -7.96 -1.29 1.01
C THR A 41 -6.67 -2.12 1.02
N LEU A 42 -6.12 -2.32 2.20
CA LEU A 42 -4.80 -2.88 2.45
C LEU A 42 -4.87 -4.07 3.42
N LEU A 43 -3.94 -5.01 3.27
CA LEU A 43 -3.59 -5.95 4.34
C LEU A 43 -2.32 -5.47 5.04
N ILE A 44 -2.45 -5.08 6.30
CA ILE A 44 -1.34 -4.57 7.12
C ILE A 44 -0.91 -5.65 8.13
N GLY A 45 0.41 -5.88 8.22
CA GLY A 45 1.00 -6.75 9.23
C GLY A 45 0.66 -8.25 9.09
N ALA A 46 0.86 -9.00 10.18
CA ALA A 46 0.73 -10.46 10.19
C ALA A 46 -0.72 -10.96 10.31
N LYS A 47 -1.63 -10.13 10.85
CA LYS A 47 -3.01 -10.53 11.13
C LYS A 47 -3.90 -10.57 9.88
N LYS A 48 -3.44 -10.05 8.74
CA LYS A 48 -4.16 -10.06 7.45
C LYS A 48 -5.62 -9.58 7.56
N ILE A 49 -5.88 -8.60 8.44
CA ILE A 49 -7.18 -7.96 8.49
C ILE A 49 -7.18 -6.85 7.43
N PRO A 50 -8.17 -6.80 6.52
CA PRO A 50 -8.32 -5.68 5.59
C PRO A 50 -8.59 -4.38 6.35
N GLU A 51 -7.82 -3.35 6.01
CA GLU A 51 -7.98 -2.00 6.51
C GLU A 51 -8.14 -1.05 5.32
N THR A 52 -9.21 -0.26 5.32
CA THR A 52 -9.46 0.76 4.30
C THR A 52 -9.04 2.12 4.85
N ILE A 53 -8.17 2.80 4.11
CA ILE A 53 -7.68 4.13 4.47
C ILE A 53 -7.92 5.12 3.33
N PRO A 54 -8.09 6.42 3.63
CA PRO A 54 -8.13 7.46 2.62
C PRO A 54 -6.84 7.48 1.78
N MET A 55 -6.95 7.72 0.48
CA MET A 55 -5.81 7.93 -0.41
C MET A 55 -4.91 9.08 0.07
N GLY A 56 -5.51 10.09 0.70
CA GLY A 56 -4.79 11.23 1.29
C GLY A 56 -3.88 10.87 2.46
N ASP A 57 -4.11 9.72 3.11
CA ASP A 57 -3.28 9.22 4.21
C ASP A 57 -2.07 8.43 3.71
N ILE A 58 -1.95 8.19 2.40
CA ILE A 58 -0.77 7.59 1.77
C ILE A 58 0.17 8.71 1.34
N LEU A 59 1.32 8.81 2.01
CA LEU A 59 2.30 9.86 1.75
C LEU A 59 3.27 9.49 0.63
N SER A 60 3.66 8.21 0.55
CA SER A 60 4.50 7.69 -0.53
C SER A 60 4.41 6.17 -0.65
N CYS A 61 4.71 5.64 -1.84
CA CYS A 61 4.84 4.21 -2.10
C CYS A 61 6.17 3.90 -2.80
N ASP A 62 6.74 2.74 -2.49
CA ASP A 62 7.89 2.18 -3.21
C ASP A 62 7.85 0.65 -3.23
N TYR A 63 8.70 0.02 -4.05
CA TYR A 63 8.79 -1.43 -4.13
C TYR A 63 9.29 -2.04 -2.82
N ALA A 64 8.78 -3.22 -2.47
CA ALA A 64 9.33 -3.97 -1.35
C ALA A 64 10.82 -4.27 -1.55
N ARG A 65 11.55 -4.44 -0.45
CA ARG A 65 12.98 -4.76 -0.52
C ARG A 65 13.20 -6.04 -1.35
N GLY A 66 14.02 -5.94 -2.40
CA GLY A 66 14.32 -7.05 -3.31
C GLY A 66 13.32 -7.20 -4.46
N ASP A 67 12.33 -6.31 -4.54
CA ASP A 67 11.45 -6.17 -5.71
C ASP A 67 11.93 -4.95 -6.52
N HIS A 68 12.11 -5.16 -7.83
CA HIS A 68 12.59 -4.15 -8.77
C HIS A 68 11.48 -3.62 -9.69
N GLY A 69 10.24 -4.12 -9.54
CA GLY A 69 9.12 -3.76 -10.40
C GLY A 69 9.29 -4.21 -11.85
N GLU A 70 10.06 -5.28 -12.07
CA GLU A 70 10.27 -5.87 -13.39
C GLU A 70 9.06 -6.78 -13.73
N GLU A 71 8.52 -6.58 -14.93
CA GLU A 71 7.36 -7.30 -15.52
C GLU A 71 7.67 -8.77 -15.82
#